data_AF-A0A0X3UT39-F1
#
_entry.id   AF-A0A0X3UT39-F1
#
_cell.length_a   1.000
_cell.length_b   1.000
_cell.length_c   1.000
_cell.angle_alpha   90.00
_cell.angle_beta   90.00
_cell.angle_gamma   90.00
#
_symmetry.space_group_name_H-M   'P 1'
#
loop_
_entity.id
_entity.type
_entity.pdbx_description
1 polymer ?
#
loop_
_entity_poly.entity_id
_entity_poly.type
_entity_poly.pdbx_seq_one_letter_code
_entity_poly.pdbx_strand_id
1 'polypeptide(L)'
;MSGELAPVDQASNSPTASGGMTAEEIDNALSSMARASAVLLQASEAARQHMDELDTLKEAELRQHGNARSSTYDPESVLVSVRLKVAVNTAKTHQDAAHEFVCWWVDAAIAAWRSTAHGAPLHRARMGAAAPETLMPDEDLALLPTVDDLTRQLVELCAFLGPPPVGEMSDQAQDPAAMAAGMAAHSGLRLRRDETGNVRVLDDAEPEARRRRLWGDYWIDHRLPRLPDPKELDLLLAPAPEGVAQRLQSATQAVIRVTRAGLRLSEMESNEAPWTPAEIAEYDRLSDQVSRVTTVLAEYARTVTDALPEMRAALT
;
A
#
# COMPACT_ATOMS: atom_id res chain seq x y z
N MET A 1 11.92 -28.93 65.30
CA MET A 1 12.25 -30.08 64.42
C MET A 1 10.99 -30.34 63.60
N SER A 2 10.87 -29.86 62.36
CA SER A 2 11.63 -30.16 61.13
C SER A 2 10.66 -30.85 60.19
N GLY A 3 10.61 -30.37 58.95
CA GLY A 3 9.97 -31.03 57.81
C GLY A 3 8.59 -30.46 57.48
N GLU A 4 8.27 -30.05 56.27
CA GLU A 4 9.05 -29.89 55.05
C GLU A 4 8.14 -29.09 54.09
N LEU A 5 8.63 -27.98 53.55
CA LEU A 5 7.92 -27.20 52.54
C LEU A 5 7.97 -27.98 51.23
N ALA A 6 6.83 -28.51 50.79
CA ALA A 6 6.71 -29.10 49.47
C ALA A 6 6.82 -28.01 48.39
N PRO A 7 7.57 -28.25 47.31
CA PRO A 7 7.90 -27.23 46.33
C PRO A 7 6.70 -26.93 45.43
N VAL A 8 6.56 -25.65 45.11
CA VAL A 8 5.71 -25.14 44.04
C VAL A 8 6.28 -25.65 42.73
N ASP A 9 5.59 -26.57 42.07
CA ASP A 9 5.81 -26.87 40.66
C ASP A 9 5.41 -25.63 39.85
N GLN A 10 6.37 -24.70 39.74
CA GLN A 10 6.46 -23.79 38.62
C GLN A 10 6.73 -24.66 37.39
N ALA A 11 5.65 -25.13 36.76
CA ALA A 11 5.68 -25.47 35.36
C ALA A 11 6.07 -24.19 34.61
N SER A 12 7.38 -24.01 34.44
CA SER A 12 8.01 -23.17 33.45
C SER A 12 7.46 -23.56 32.08
N ASN A 13 6.29 -23.01 31.74
CA ASN A 13 5.94 -22.76 30.36
C ASN A 13 6.82 -21.60 29.91
N SER A 14 8.10 -21.91 29.68
CA SER A 14 8.92 -21.13 28.78
C SER A 14 8.19 -21.12 27.44
N PRO A 15 7.74 -19.96 26.91
CA PRO A 15 7.27 -19.92 25.54
C PRO A 15 8.44 -20.35 24.67
N THR A 16 8.28 -21.52 24.06
CA THR A 16 9.20 -22.10 23.11
C THR A 16 9.44 -21.12 21.96
N ALA A 17 10.68 -21.10 21.48
CA ALA A 17 11.17 -20.34 20.33
C ALA A 17 10.37 -20.63 19.03
N SER A 18 9.18 -20.04 18.89
CA SER A 18 8.21 -20.35 17.82
C SER A 18 7.62 -19.08 17.16
N GLY A 19 8.42 -18.04 16.96
CA GLY A 19 7.92 -16.77 16.40
C GLY A 19 8.05 -16.61 14.88
N GLY A 20 9.06 -17.21 14.26
CA GLY A 20 9.47 -16.93 12.88
C GLY A 20 8.94 -17.95 11.86
N MET A 21 8.58 -17.46 10.68
CA MET A 21 8.23 -18.28 9.52
C MET A 21 9.46 -19.02 9.00
N THR A 22 9.25 -20.24 8.50
CA THR A 22 10.30 -20.98 7.78
C THR A 22 10.49 -20.40 6.37
N ALA A 23 11.64 -20.69 5.76
CA ALA A 23 11.92 -20.29 4.37
C ALA A 23 10.85 -20.83 3.39
N GLU A 24 10.39 -22.08 3.60
CA GLU A 24 9.34 -22.70 2.79
C GLU A 24 7.98 -22.01 2.99
N GLU A 25 7.63 -21.64 4.21
CA GLU A 25 6.39 -20.88 4.47
C GLU A 25 6.41 -19.51 3.78
N ILE A 26 7.55 -18.83 3.80
CA ILE A 26 7.74 -17.54 3.12
C ILE A 26 7.57 -17.71 1.60
N ASP A 27 8.24 -18.69 1.00
CA ASP A 27 8.19 -18.93 -0.45
C ASP A 27 6.78 -19.32 -0.91
N ASN A 28 6.09 -20.15 -0.13
CA ASN A 28 4.70 -20.55 -0.39
C ASN A 28 3.74 -19.36 -0.31
N ALA A 29 3.92 -18.49 0.68
CA ALA A 29 3.13 -17.27 0.82
C ALA A 29 3.35 -16.33 -0.37
N LEU A 30 4.60 -15.99 -0.69
CA LEU A 30 4.94 -15.10 -1.81
C LEU A 30 4.51 -15.68 -3.17
N SER A 31 4.66 -16.99 -3.38
CA SER A 31 4.16 -17.67 -4.58
C SER A 31 2.64 -17.62 -4.70
N SER A 32 1.93 -17.69 -3.56
CA SER A 32 0.47 -17.54 -3.54
C SER A 32 0.04 -16.11 -3.86
N MET A 33 0.75 -15.11 -3.34
CA MET A 33 0.54 -13.70 -3.68
C MET A 33 0.84 -13.43 -5.16
N ALA A 34 1.86 -14.06 -5.74
CA ALA A 34 2.18 -13.94 -7.16
C ALA A 34 1.03 -14.45 -8.05
N ARG A 35 0.41 -15.60 -7.68
CA ARG A 35 -0.75 -16.16 -8.38
C ARG A 35 -2.00 -15.28 -8.23
N ALA A 36 -2.29 -14.83 -7.02
CA ALA A 36 -3.44 -13.95 -6.76
C ALA A 36 -3.30 -12.60 -7.47
N SER A 37 -2.10 -12.00 -7.46
CA SER A 37 -1.78 -10.79 -8.22
C SER A 37 -2.02 -10.98 -9.71
N ALA A 38 -1.64 -12.12 -10.29
CA ALA A 38 -1.87 -12.39 -11.70
C ALA A 38 -3.37 -12.43 -12.06
N VAL A 39 -4.21 -13.00 -11.19
CA VAL A 39 -5.67 -13.00 -11.37
C VAL A 39 -6.24 -11.59 -11.31
N LEU A 40 -5.82 -10.77 -10.33
CA LEU A 40 -6.29 -9.39 -10.19
C LEU A 40 -5.85 -8.50 -11.36
N LEU A 41 -4.61 -8.63 -11.81
CA LEU A 41 -4.09 -7.91 -12.98
C LEU A 41 -4.87 -8.30 -14.25
N GLN A 42 -5.17 -9.57 -14.44
CA GLN A 42 -5.99 -10.03 -15.56
C GLN A 42 -7.42 -9.46 -15.50
N ALA A 43 -8.04 -9.44 -14.32
CA ALA A 43 -9.36 -8.85 -14.12
C ALA A 43 -9.37 -7.34 -14.39
N SER A 44 -8.33 -6.62 -13.92
CA SER A 44 -8.15 -5.19 -14.21
C SER A 44 -7.97 -4.92 -15.70
N GLU A 45 -7.20 -5.75 -16.40
CA GLU A 45 -7.01 -5.62 -17.84
C GLU A 45 -8.30 -5.85 -18.61
N ALA A 46 -9.05 -6.90 -18.27
CA ALA A 46 -10.34 -7.20 -18.91
C ALA A 46 -11.36 -6.09 -18.67
N ALA A 47 -11.41 -5.52 -17.45
CA ALA A 47 -12.29 -4.40 -17.14
C ALA A 47 -11.92 -3.13 -17.92
N ARG A 48 -10.62 -2.86 -18.10
CA ARG A 48 -10.12 -1.75 -18.92
C ARG A 48 -10.50 -1.93 -20.39
N GLN A 49 -10.29 -3.11 -20.96
CA GLN A 49 -10.68 -3.40 -22.35
C GLN A 49 -12.19 -3.19 -22.58
N HIS A 50 -13.02 -3.63 -21.64
CA HIS A 50 -14.46 -3.40 -21.72
C HIS A 50 -14.84 -1.91 -21.66
N MET A 51 -14.14 -1.13 -20.83
CA MET A 51 -14.31 0.32 -20.78
C MET A 51 -13.93 0.98 -22.12
N ASP A 52 -12.78 0.61 -22.70
CA ASP A 52 -12.29 1.16 -23.97
C ASP A 52 -13.23 0.83 -25.14
N GLU A 53 -13.82 -0.37 -25.16
CA GLU A 53 -14.85 -0.77 -26.13
C GLU A 53 -16.09 0.13 -26.03
N LEU A 54 -16.59 0.36 -24.82
CA LEU A 54 -17.77 1.21 -24.60
C LEU A 54 -17.48 2.69 -24.89
N ASP A 55 -16.27 3.15 -24.61
CA ASP A 55 -15.85 4.52 -24.92
C ASP A 55 -15.79 4.73 -26.44
N THR A 56 -15.19 3.78 -27.17
CA THR A 56 -15.17 3.76 -28.64
C THR A 56 -16.59 3.79 -29.23
N LEU A 57 -17.51 3.01 -28.66
CA LEU A 57 -18.92 3.01 -29.08
C LEU A 57 -19.59 4.37 -28.84
N LYS A 58 -19.38 4.95 -27.66
CA LYS A 58 -19.92 6.28 -27.32
C LYS A 58 -19.36 7.38 -28.23
N GLU A 59 -18.07 7.37 -28.52
CA GLU A 59 -17.48 8.31 -29.46
C GLU A 59 -18.06 8.16 -30.87
N ALA A 60 -18.27 6.93 -31.32
CA ALA A 60 -18.89 6.66 -32.62
C ALA A 60 -20.33 7.22 -32.68
N GLU A 61 -21.11 7.05 -31.61
CA GLU A 61 -22.44 7.65 -31.49
C GLU A 61 -22.38 9.18 -31.51
N LEU A 62 -21.47 9.81 -30.76
CA LEU A 62 -21.31 11.27 -30.74
C LEU A 62 -20.96 11.82 -32.13
N ARG A 63 -20.09 11.12 -32.87
CA ARG A 63 -19.75 11.48 -34.27
C ARG A 63 -20.94 11.36 -35.21
N GLN A 64 -21.82 10.37 -35.01
CA GLN A 64 -23.03 10.21 -35.81
C GLN A 64 -24.09 11.28 -35.46
N HIS A 65 -24.29 11.57 -34.18
CA HIS A 65 -25.26 12.57 -33.69
C HIS A 65 -24.80 14.00 -33.95
N GLY A 66 -23.50 14.29 -33.99
CA GLY A 66 -22.98 15.60 -34.38
C GLY A 66 -23.29 15.99 -35.83
N ASN A 67 -23.58 14.99 -36.69
CA ASN A 67 -23.91 15.17 -38.10
C ASN A 67 -25.43 15.12 -38.38
N ALA A 68 -26.25 14.65 -37.42
CA ALA A 68 -27.69 14.50 -37.58
C ALA A 68 -28.44 15.43 -36.60
N ARG A 69 -29.54 16.05 -37.03
CA ARG A 69 -30.50 16.75 -36.14
C ARG A 69 -31.32 15.76 -35.30
N SER A 70 -30.67 14.72 -34.77
CA SER A 70 -31.28 13.71 -33.91
C SER A 70 -31.60 14.30 -32.53
N SER A 71 -32.69 13.84 -31.93
CA SER A 71 -33.11 14.20 -30.58
C SER A 71 -31.98 13.90 -29.59
N THR A 72 -31.64 14.88 -28.74
CA THR A 72 -30.62 14.78 -27.69
C THR A 72 -30.92 13.70 -26.62
N TYR A 73 -32.09 13.06 -26.70
CA TYR A 73 -32.62 12.13 -25.70
C TYR A 73 -32.96 10.76 -26.32
N ASP A 74 -32.09 10.22 -27.17
CA ASP A 74 -32.23 8.86 -27.67
C ASP A 74 -31.95 7.84 -26.54
N PRO A 75 -32.89 6.93 -26.22
CA PRO A 75 -32.71 5.95 -25.14
C PRO A 75 -31.51 5.03 -25.30
N GLU A 76 -31.13 4.67 -26.53
CA GLU A 76 -29.95 3.83 -26.79
C GLU A 76 -28.65 4.56 -26.44
N SER A 77 -28.52 5.84 -26.84
CA SER A 77 -27.35 6.65 -26.47
C SER A 77 -27.24 6.90 -24.95
N VAL A 78 -28.39 7.08 -24.27
CA VAL A 78 -28.42 7.17 -22.81
C VAL A 78 -27.97 5.86 -22.17
N LEU A 79 -28.40 4.71 -22.71
CA LEU A 79 -27.99 3.39 -22.22
C LEU A 79 -26.48 3.16 -22.38
N VAL A 80 -25.88 3.54 -23.53
CA VAL A 80 -24.43 3.47 -23.73
C VAL A 80 -23.69 4.34 -22.72
N SER A 81 -24.17 5.56 -22.47
CA SER A 81 -23.58 6.44 -21.46
C SER A 81 -23.65 5.87 -20.04
N VAL A 82 -24.76 5.21 -19.67
CA VAL A 82 -24.89 4.53 -18.37
C VAL A 82 -23.94 3.33 -18.28
N ARG A 83 -23.85 2.51 -19.34
CA ARG A 83 -22.92 1.36 -19.39
C ARG A 83 -21.47 1.79 -19.27
N LEU A 84 -21.07 2.84 -19.99
CA LEU A 84 -19.72 3.39 -19.89
C LEU A 84 -19.41 3.85 -18.47
N LYS A 85 -20.34 4.55 -17.81
CA LYS A 85 -20.15 4.98 -16.40
C LYS A 85 -19.92 3.79 -15.47
N VAL A 86 -20.70 2.71 -15.64
CA VAL A 86 -20.52 1.48 -14.84
C VAL A 86 -19.15 0.85 -15.14
N ALA A 87 -18.77 0.74 -16.42
CA ALA A 87 -17.49 0.17 -16.83
C ALA A 87 -16.29 0.96 -16.30
N VAL A 88 -16.34 2.30 -16.34
CA VAL A 88 -15.30 3.17 -15.75
C VAL A 88 -15.15 2.91 -14.25
N ASN A 89 -16.26 2.84 -13.52
CA ASN A 89 -16.21 2.55 -12.08
C ASN A 89 -15.64 1.16 -11.81
N THR A 90 -16.06 0.14 -12.55
CA THR A 90 -15.57 -1.23 -12.41
C THR A 90 -14.07 -1.34 -12.74
N ALA A 91 -13.61 -0.71 -13.83
CA ALA A 91 -12.20 -0.67 -14.21
C ALA A 91 -11.37 -0.01 -13.12
N LYS A 92 -11.82 1.13 -12.59
CA LYS A 92 -11.17 1.82 -11.48
C LYS A 92 -11.09 0.94 -10.22
N THR A 93 -12.19 0.32 -9.81
CA THR A 93 -12.19 -0.57 -8.64
C THR A 93 -11.24 -1.76 -8.80
N HIS A 94 -11.19 -2.38 -9.98
CA HIS A 94 -10.24 -3.47 -10.22
C HIS A 94 -8.79 -2.98 -10.24
N GLN A 95 -8.54 -1.81 -10.82
CA GLN A 95 -7.21 -1.20 -10.83
C GLN A 95 -6.74 -0.89 -9.40
N ASP A 96 -7.59 -0.24 -8.59
CA ASP A 96 -7.29 0.10 -7.20
C ASP A 96 -7.04 -1.18 -6.38
N ALA A 97 -7.92 -2.18 -6.49
CA ALA A 97 -7.76 -3.45 -5.78
C ALA A 97 -6.48 -4.22 -6.20
N ALA A 98 -6.17 -4.27 -7.50
CA ALA A 98 -4.95 -4.88 -8.01
C ALA A 98 -3.71 -4.13 -7.50
N HIS A 99 -3.77 -2.80 -7.51
CA HIS A 99 -2.69 -1.94 -7.03
C HIS A 99 -2.41 -2.16 -5.55
N GLU A 100 -3.43 -2.08 -4.69
CA GLU A 100 -3.28 -2.30 -3.25
C GLU A 100 -2.74 -3.70 -2.93
N PHE A 101 -3.22 -4.73 -3.63
CA PHE A 101 -2.74 -6.10 -3.44
C PHE A 101 -1.28 -6.26 -3.87
N VAL A 102 -0.89 -5.67 -5.01
CA VAL A 102 0.50 -5.70 -5.47
C VAL A 102 1.42 -4.93 -4.51
N CYS A 103 0.99 -3.78 -3.98
CA CYS A 103 1.74 -3.04 -2.96
C CYS A 103 1.98 -3.88 -1.70
N TRP A 104 0.98 -4.65 -1.25
CA TRP A 104 1.15 -5.62 -0.18
C TRP A 104 2.17 -6.71 -0.54
N TRP A 105 2.11 -7.26 -1.76
CA TRP A 105 3.07 -8.27 -2.21
C TRP A 105 4.51 -7.75 -2.27
N VAL A 106 4.71 -6.54 -2.78
CA VAL A 106 6.02 -5.87 -2.78
C VAL A 106 6.55 -5.74 -1.35
N ASP A 107 5.74 -5.25 -0.43
CA ASP A 107 6.12 -5.10 0.98
C ASP A 107 6.50 -6.43 1.64
N ALA A 108 5.70 -7.48 1.41
CA ALA A 108 5.98 -8.82 1.89
C ALA A 108 7.30 -9.38 1.30
N ALA A 109 7.54 -9.17 0.00
CA ALA A 109 8.75 -9.60 -0.67
C ALA A 109 9.99 -8.87 -0.13
N ILE A 110 9.91 -7.56 0.10
CA ILE A 110 11.00 -6.78 0.73
C ILE A 110 11.25 -7.24 2.16
N ALA A 111 10.20 -7.52 2.95
CA ALA A 111 10.36 -8.04 4.31
C ALA A 111 11.05 -9.41 4.33
N ALA A 112 10.72 -10.29 3.39
CA ALA A 112 11.39 -11.57 3.19
C ALA A 112 12.85 -11.42 2.74
N TRP A 113 13.12 -10.43 1.88
CA TRP A 113 14.49 -10.10 1.46
C TRP A 113 15.32 -9.60 2.64
N ARG A 114 14.82 -8.66 3.43
CA ARG A 114 15.46 -8.18 4.67
C ARG A 114 15.74 -9.32 5.63
N SER A 115 14.76 -10.20 5.85
CA SER A 115 14.90 -11.39 6.70
C SER A 115 16.02 -12.30 6.20
N THR A 116 16.08 -12.54 4.89
CA THR A 116 17.12 -13.37 4.26
C THR A 116 18.51 -12.73 4.35
N ALA A 117 18.64 -11.44 4.03
CA ALA A 117 19.92 -10.74 4.01
C ALA A 117 20.52 -10.53 5.41
N HIS A 118 19.69 -10.30 6.43
CA HIS A 118 20.14 -10.03 7.80
C HIS A 118 20.08 -11.25 8.73
N GLY A 119 19.53 -12.38 8.27
CA GLY A 119 19.35 -13.59 9.09
C GLY A 119 18.34 -13.44 10.22
N ALA A 120 17.51 -12.39 10.20
CA ALA A 120 16.48 -12.15 11.20
C ALA A 120 15.20 -12.92 10.82
N PRO A 121 14.55 -13.65 11.75
CA PRO A 121 13.33 -14.38 11.44
C PRO A 121 12.18 -13.44 11.07
N LEU A 122 11.42 -13.80 10.02
CA LEU A 122 10.23 -13.05 9.61
C LEU A 122 8.98 -13.55 10.33
N HIS A 123 8.27 -12.68 11.05
CA HIS A 123 7.01 -13.03 11.71
C HIS A 123 5.82 -13.07 10.74
N ARG A 124 4.86 -13.99 10.95
CA ARG A 124 3.61 -14.06 10.15
C ARG A 124 2.80 -12.76 10.21
N ALA A 125 2.74 -12.13 11.38
CA ALA A 125 2.10 -10.82 11.54
C ALA A 125 2.69 -9.77 10.58
N ARG A 126 4.02 -9.78 10.39
CA ARG A 126 4.68 -8.85 9.47
C ARG A 126 4.33 -9.13 8.01
N MET A 127 4.16 -10.40 7.62
CA MET A 127 3.71 -10.78 6.27
C MET A 127 2.28 -10.31 5.98
N GLY A 128 1.38 -10.36 6.96
CA GLY A 128 -0.02 -9.91 6.82
C GLY A 128 -0.24 -8.43 7.16
N ALA A 129 0.81 -7.68 7.47
CA ALA A 129 0.71 -6.35 8.07
C ALA A 129 0.06 -5.31 7.15
N ALA A 130 0.34 -5.39 5.86
CA ALA A 130 -0.17 -4.48 4.84
C ALA A 130 -1.28 -5.10 3.97
N ALA A 131 -1.85 -6.24 4.39
CA ALA A 131 -2.88 -6.92 3.63
C ALA A 131 -4.13 -6.04 3.47
N PRO A 132 -4.64 -5.84 2.24
CA PRO A 132 -5.85 -5.08 2.01
C PRO A 132 -7.06 -5.80 2.62
N GLU A 133 -8.04 -5.05 3.12
CA GLU A 133 -9.34 -5.55 3.57
C GLU A 133 -9.29 -6.71 4.59
N THR A 134 -8.19 -6.85 5.33
CA THR A 134 -7.97 -7.96 6.28
C THR A 134 -7.88 -7.44 7.70
N LEU A 135 -8.74 -7.92 8.60
CA LEU A 135 -8.66 -7.62 10.03
C LEU A 135 -7.47 -8.34 10.67
N MET A 136 -6.80 -7.68 11.61
CA MET A 136 -5.66 -8.21 12.36
C MET A 136 -5.96 -8.19 13.85
N PRO A 137 -5.74 -9.30 14.58
CA PRO A 137 -5.93 -9.33 16.02
C PRO A 137 -4.92 -8.44 16.74
N ASP A 138 -5.28 -7.94 17.92
CA ASP A 138 -4.46 -7.01 18.71
C ASP A 138 -3.07 -7.59 19.06
N GLU A 139 -2.99 -8.91 19.24
CA GLU A 139 -1.74 -9.64 19.49
C GLU A 139 -0.75 -9.53 18.31
N ASP A 140 -1.24 -9.68 17.08
CA ASP A 140 -0.43 -9.54 15.87
C ASP A 140 -0.11 -8.07 15.58
N LEU A 141 -1.06 -7.17 15.89
CA LEU A 141 -0.87 -5.72 15.73
C LEU A 141 0.28 -5.21 16.60
N ALA A 142 0.44 -5.75 17.81
CA ALA A 142 1.51 -5.42 18.75
C ALA A 142 2.90 -5.88 18.28
N LEU A 143 2.99 -6.80 17.31
CA LEU A 143 4.25 -7.25 16.71
C LEU A 143 4.73 -6.36 15.57
N LEU A 144 3.91 -5.40 15.13
CA LEU A 144 4.27 -4.48 14.06
C LEU A 144 5.07 -3.29 14.61
N PRO A 145 5.87 -2.62 13.75
CA PRO A 145 6.59 -1.41 14.15
C PRO A 145 5.64 -0.38 14.76
N THR A 146 5.97 0.11 15.95
CA THR A 146 5.22 1.18 16.60
C THR A 146 5.55 2.53 15.95
N VAL A 147 4.58 3.44 15.96
CA VAL A 147 4.86 4.84 15.65
C VAL A 147 5.83 5.39 16.69
N ASP A 148 6.73 6.27 16.27
CA ASP A 148 7.73 6.86 17.17
C ASP A 148 7.06 7.68 18.29
N ASP A 149 7.72 7.68 19.46
CA ASP A 149 7.16 8.29 20.66
C ASP A 149 6.92 9.80 20.50
N LEU A 150 7.73 10.49 19.68
CA LEU A 150 7.59 11.92 19.46
C LEU A 150 6.29 12.21 18.68
N THR A 151 6.02 11.47 17.61
CA THR A 151 4.77 11.59 16.85
C THR A 151 3.58 11.26 17.75
N ARG A 152 3.66 10.20 18.57
CA ARG A 152 2.59 9.86 19.53
C ARG A 152 2.34 11.00 20.53
N GLN A 153 3.40 11.58 21.11
CA GLN A 153 3.31 12.71 22.04
C GLN A 153 2.73 13.97 21.38
N LEU A 154 3.08 14.25 20.13
CA LEU A 154 2.53 15.39 19.38
C LEU A 154 1.03 15.21 19.14
N VAL A 155 0.60 14.01 18.77
CA VAL A 155 -0.82 13.68 18.59
C VAL A 155 -1.57 13.79 19.93
N GLU A 156 -1.00 13.26 21.02
CA GLU A 156 -1.57 13.39 22.38
C GLU A 156 -1.71 14.86 22.79
N LEU A 157 -0.67 15.66 22.59
CA LEU A 157 -0.66 17.09 22.91
C LEU A 157 -1.72 17.84 22.10
N CYS A 158 -1.81 17.62 20.79
CA CYS A 158 -2.81 18.26 19.94
C CYS A 158 -4.23 17.83 20.32
N ALA A 159 -4.44 16.56 20.67
CA ALA A 159 -5.74 16.08 21.13
C ALA A 159 -6.11 16.64 22.51
N PHE A 160 -5.14 16.86 23.39
CA PHE A 160 -5.32 17.48 24.71
C PHE A 160 -5.65 18.99 24.61
N LEU A 161 -5.00 19.69 23.69
CA LEU A 161 -5.20 21.12 23.47
C LEU A 161 -6.51 21.43 22.70
N GLY A 162 -7.13 20.43 22.07
CA GLY A 162 -8.40 20.57 21.37
C GLY A 162 -9.61 20.65 22.31
N PRO A 163 -10.63 21.46 22.01
CA PRO A 163 -11.88 21.44 22.77
C PRO A 163 -12.56 20.06 22.59
N PRO A 164 -13.38 19.61 23.54
CA PRO A 164 -14.16 18.40 23.33
C PRO A 164 -15.08 18.59 22.11
N PRO A 165 -15.24 17.57 21.24
CA PRO A 165 -16.09 17.71 20.06
C PRO A 165 -17.52 17.93 20.54
N VAL A 166 -18.01 19.15 20.32
CA VAL A 166 -19.43 19.48 20.43
C VAL A 166 -20.04 19.07 19.10
N GLY A 167 -21.16 18.34 19.16
CA GLY A 167 -21.75 17.66 18.01
C GLY A 167 -21.93 18.54 16.77
N GLU A 168 -21.86 17.87 15.62
CA GLU A 168 -22.23 18.26 14.25
C GLU A 168 -22.31 19.76 13.92
N MET A 169 -21.46 20.16 12.96
CA MET A 169 -21.45 21.40 12.17
C MET A 169 -20.71 22.61 12.74
N SER A 170 -19.41 22.71 12.44
CA SER A 170 -18.82 23.98 12.02
C SER A 170 -17.67 23.74 11.03
N ASP A 171 -17.54 24.65 10.08
CA ASP A 171 -16.66 24.57 8.91
C ASP A 171 -15.22 24.11 9.17
N GLN A 172 -14.77 23.25 8.27
CA GLN A 172 -13.51 22.53 8.22
C GLN A 172 -12.34 23.47 7.88
N ALA A 173 -11.45 23.73 8.82
CA ALA A 173 -10.02 24.03 8.60
C ALA A 173 -9.25 24.37 9.88
N GLN A 174 -9.92 24.74 10.98
CA GLN A 174 -9.26 25.26 12.18
C GLN A 174 -9.72 24.62 13.49
N ASP A 175 -10.42 23.49 13.44
CA ASP A 175 -10.70 22.72 14.66
C ASP A 175 -9.44 21.93 15.07
N PRO A 176 -8.79 22.25 16.20
CA PRO A 176 -7.63 21.50 16.68
C PRO A 176 -7.94 20.02 16.97
N ALA A 177 -9.20 19.65 17.24
CA ALA A 177 -9.58 18.23 17.35
C ALA A 177 -9.55 17.52 15.98
N ALA A 178 -9.99 18.20 14.91
CA ALA A 178 -9.88 17.69 13.55
C ALA A 178 -8.42 17.60 13.08
N MET A 179 -7.58 18.58 13.45
CA MET A 179 -6.13 18.52 13.18
C MET A 179 -5.47 17.36 13.93
N ALA A 180 -5.79 17.14 15.20
CA ALA A 180 -5.28 16.02 15.98
C ALA A 180 -5.72 14.67 15.39
N ALA A 181 -6.99 14.55 14.98
CA ALA A 181 -7.50 13.36 14.31
C ALA A 181 -6.83 13.13 12.94
N GLY A 182 -6.60 14.20 12.18
CA GLY A 182 -5.87 14.16 10.91
C GLY A 182 -4.44 13.66 11.07
N MET A 183 -3.70 14.22 12.04
CA MET A 183 -2.33 13.77 12.35
C MET A 183 -2.28 12.33 12.87
N ALA A 184 -3.23 11.94 13.72
CA ALA A 184 -3.36 10.57 14.19
C ALA A 184 -3.57 9.63 12.99
N ALA A 185 -4.56 9.93 12.14
CA ALA A 185 -4.88 9.12 10.96
C ALA A 185 -3.72 9.08 9.95
N HIS A 186 -2.98 10.17 9.77
CA HIS A 186 -1.77 10.24 8.93
C HIS A 186 -0.70 9.26 9.43
N SER A 187 -0.58 9.12 10.75
CA SER A 187 0.41 8.26 11.40
C SER A 187 -0.06 6.81 11.59
N GLY A 188 -1.29 6.47 11.17
CA GLY A 188 -1.88 5.14 11.43
C GLY A 188 -2.33 4.93 12.88
N LEU A 189 -2.64 6.01 13.58
CA LEU A 189 -3.11 6.02 14.96
C LEU A 189 -4.59 6.41 15.02
N ARG A 190 -5.26 6.00 16.08
CA ARG A 190 -6.63 6.42 16.40
C ARG A 190 -6.71 7.06 17.77
N LEU A 191 -7.54 8.11 17.86
CA LEU A 191 -7.88 8.75 19.13
C LEU A 191 -9.08 8.03 19.75
N ARG A 192 -8.95 7.58 20.99
CA ARG A 192 -10.07 7.01 21.77
C ARG A 192 -10.17 7.73 23.10
N ARG A 193 -11.39 8.03 23.53
CA ARG A 193 -11.65 8.49 24.89
C ARG A 193 -11.83 7.31 25.82
N ASP A 194 -11.15 7.35 26.97
CA ASP A 194 -11.39 6.39 28.04
C ASP A 194 -12.64 6.77 28.86
N GLU A 195 -12.99 5.92 29.82
CA GLU A 195 -14.16 6.08 30.70
C GLU A 195 -14.08 7.34 31.56
N THR A 196 -12.88 7.88 31.76
CA THR A 196 -12.63 9.13 32.49
C THR A 196 -12.69 10.37 31.61
N GLY A 197 -12.95 10.21 30.30
CA GLY A 197 -12.99 11.29 29.33
C GLY A 197 -11.62 11.73 28.81
N ASN A 198 -10.54 11.05 29.22
CA ASN A 198 -9.18 11.35 28.75
C ASN A 198 -8.97 10.77 27.37
N VAL A 199 -8.29 11.53 26.50
CA VAL A 199 -7.92 11.05 25.16
C VAL A 199 -6.69 10.15 25.27
N ARG A 200 -6.79 8.95 24.70
CA ARG A 200 -5.70 8.00 24.51
C ARG A 200 -5.42 7.83 23.04
N VAL A 201 -4.14 7.78 22.70
CA VAL A 201 -3.68 7.45 21.35
C VAL A 201 -3.40 5.96 21.30
N LEU A 202 -4.10 5.26 20.41
CA LEU A 202 -3.98 3.82 20.22
C LEU A 202 -3.53 3.53 18.79
N ASP A 203 -2.85 2.41 18.62
CA ASP A 203 -2.59 1.87 17.29
C ASP A 203 -3.91 1.46 16.65
N ASP A 204 -4.09 1.83 15.39
CA ASP A 204 -5.29 1.50 14.64
C ASP A 204 -5.10 0.20 13.86
N ALA A 205 -6.10 -0.68 13.95
CA ALA A 205 -6.08 -2.01 13.34
C ALA A 205 -6.54 -1.99 11.88
N GLU A 206 -7.17 -0.90 11.45
CA GLU A 206 -7.67 -0.75 10.07
C GLU A 206 -6.54 -0.93 9.04
N PRO A 207 -6.79 -1.61 7.90
CA PRO A 207 -5.77 -1.87 6.88
C PRO A 207 -5.05 -0.60 6.39
N GLU A 208 -5.79 0.48 6.17
CA GLU A 208 -5.22 1.76 5.73
C GLU A 208 -4.29 2.36 6.79
N ALA A 209 -4.66 2.29 8.07
CA ALA A 209 -3.83 2.79 9.15
C ALA A 209 -2.52 1.99 9.31
N ARG A 210 -2.60 0.65 9.16
CA ARG A 210 -1.41 -0.20 9.17
C ARG A 210 -0.46 0.12 8.03
N ARG A 211 -0.98 0.35 6.81
CA ARG A 211 -0.17 0.77 5.65
C ARG A 211 0.51 2.11 5.88
N ARG A 212 -0.21 3.11 6.41
CA ARG A 212 0.37 4.41 6.78
C ARG A 212 1.48 4.28 7.82
N ARG A 213 1.29 3.44 8.83
CA ARG A 213 2.33 3.18 9.84
C ARG A 213 3.58 2.51 9.24
N LEU A 214 3.40 1.56 8.31
CA LEU A 214 4.51 0.80 7.71
C LEU A 214 5.27 1.60 6.65
N TRP A 215 4.55 2.37 5.84
CA TRP A 215 5.08 3.00 4.63
C TRP A 215 5.22 4.52 4.75
N GLY A 216 4.57 5.12 5.74
CA GLY A 216 4.63 6.55 6.04
C GLY A 216 4.15 7.41 4.88
N ASP A 217 4.81 8.56 4.73
CA ASP A 217 4.50 9.56 3.70
C ASP A 217 4.58 8.98 2.28
N TYR A 218 5.39 7.95 2.04
CA TYR A 218 5.51 7.34 0.71
C TYR A 218 4.18 6.71 0.22
N TRP A 219 3.38 6.15 1.14
CA TRP A 219 2.03 5.67 0.82
C TRP A 219 1.06 6.83 0.63
N ILE A 220 1.21 7.89 1.42
CA ILE A 220 0.28 9.01 1.43
C ILE A 220 0.44 9.86 0.17
N ASP A 221 1.68 10.11 -0.23
CA ASP A 221 2.03 10.97 -1.35
C ASP A 221 2.05 10.22 -2.69
N HIS A 222 2.42 8.94 -2.68
CA HIS A 222 2.64 8.19 -3.94
C HIS A 222 1.79 6.93 -4.07
N ARG A 223 1.06 6.52 -3.03
CA ARG A 223 0.36 5.22 -2.98
C ARG A 223 1.30 4.05 -3.25
N LEU A 224 2.55 4.14 -2.80
CA LEU A 224 3.54 3.08 -2.97
C LEU A 224 4.02 2.54 -1.61
N PRO A 225 4.43 1.27 -1.54
CA PRO A 225 5.11 0.74 -0.37
C PRO A 225 6.49 1.38 -0.23
N ARG A 226 6.98 1.51 1.00
CA ARG A 226 8.32 2.05 1.25
C ARG A 226 9.39 1.11 0.69
N LEU A 227 10.06 1.57 -0.38
CA LEU A 227 11.21 0.88 -0.96
C LEU A 227 12.46 1.01 -0.08
N PRO A 228 13.44 0.10 -0.20
CA PRO A 228 14.73 0.26 0.45
C PRO A 228 15.41 1.55 -0.02
N ASP A 229 15.97 2.32 0.92
CA ASP A 229 16.78 3.49 0.57
C ASP A 229 18.11 3.06 -0.09
N PRO A 230 18.86 3.95 -0.76
CA PRO A 230 20.08 3.56 -1.46
C PRO A 230 21.13 2.85 -0.57
N LYS A 231 21.26 3.26 0.69
CA LYS A 231 22.23 2.65 1.61
C LYS A 231 21.74 1.28 2.08
N GLU A 232 20.44 1.17 2.37
CA GLU A 232 19.80 -0.09 2.69
C GLU A 232 19.88 -1.07 1.52
N LEU A 233 19.66 -0.59 0.29
CA LEU A 233 19.76 -1.39 -0.92
C LEU A 233 21.17 -1.96 -1.10
N ASP A 234 22.22 -1.16 -0.89
CA ASP A 234 23.60 -1.64 -0.94
C ASP A 234 23.86 -2.75 0.09
N LEU A 235 23.32 -2.61 1.31
CA LEU A 235 23.42 -3.63 2.37
C LEU A 235 22.65 -4.91 2.02
N LEU A 236 21.46 -4.77 1.42
CA LEU A 236 20.62 -5.90 1.01
C LEU A 236 21.16 -6.66 -0.19
N LEU A 237 21.92 -5.98 -1.07
CA LEU A 237 22.56 -6.57 -2.24
C LEU A 237 23.94 -7.16 -1.94
N ALA A 238 24.64 -6.68 -0.91
CA ALA A 238 25.96 -7.17 -0.53
C ALA A 238 26.09 -8.70 -0.37
N PRO A 239 25.11 -9.43 0.21
CA PRO A 239 25.18 -10.90 0.31
C PRO A 239 24.71 -11.64 -0.96
N ALA A 240 24.16 -10.93 -1.96
CA ALA A 240 23.57 -11.58 -3.13
C ALA A 240 24.64 -11.92 -4.20
N PRO A 241 24.46 -13.04 -4.93
CA PRO A 241 25.26 -13.31 -6.13
C PRO A 241 25.18 -12.18 -7.14
N GLU A 242 26.26 -11.90 -7.88
CA GLU A 242 26.34 -10.75 -8.79
C GLU A 242 25.17 -10.69 -9.80
N GLY A 243 24.81 -11.84 -10.38
CA GLY A 243 23.68 -11.92 -11.32
C GLY A 243 22.32 -11.62 -10.67
N VAL A 244 22.13 -11.98 -9.39
CA VAL A 244 20.92 -11.65 -8.63
C VAL A 244 20.91 -10.16 -8.28
N ALA A 245 22.05 -9.64 -7.82
CA ALA A 245 22.19 -8.24 -7.44
C ALA A 245 21.88 -7.29 -8.61
N GLN A 246 22.37 -7.60 -9.81
CA GLN A 246 22.08 -6.82 -11.02
C GLN A 246 20.59 -6.85 -11.41
N ARG A 247 19.92 -8.01 -11.30
CA ARG A 247 18.48 -8.13 -11.57
C ARG A 247 17.67 -7.28 -10.59
N LEU A 248 17.97 -7.39 -9.29
CA LEU A 248 17.29 -6.63 -8.24
C LEU A 248 17.53 -5.13 -8.39
N GLN A 249 18.77 -4.71 -8.70
CA GLN A 249 19.09 -3.30 -8.95
C GLN A 249 18.32 -2.75 -10.15
N SER A 250 18.24 -3.51 -11.25
CA SER A 250 17.50 -3.11 -12.45
C SER A 250 16.00 -2.98 -12.17
N ALA A 251 15.43 -3.91 -11.39
CA ALA A 251 14.03 -3.87 -11.00
C ALA A 251 13.73 -2.66 -10.08
N THR A 252 14.60 -2.39 -9.09
CA THR A 252 14.48 -1.19 -8.23
C THR A 252 14.54 0.10 -9.05
N GLN A 253 15.45 0.19 -10.01
CA GLN A 253 15.53 1.36 -10.91
C GLN A 253 14.27 1.54 -11.76
N ALA A 254 13.62 0.46 -12.19
CA ALA A 254 12.36 0.53 -12.92
C ALA A 254 11.26 1.18 -12.06
N VAL A 255 11.11 0.77 -10.79
CA VAL A 255 10.14 1.38 -9.87
C VAL A 255 10.47 2.86 -9.63
N ILE A 256 11.74 3.19 -9.34
CA ILE A 256 12.16 4.59 -9.13
C ILE A 256 11.83 5.49 -10.32
N ARG A 257 12.02 5.00 -11.55
CA ARG A 257 11.67 5.76 -12.77
C ARG A 257 10.18 6.08 -12.83
N VAL A 258 9.31 5.11 -12.53
CA VAL A 258 7.86 5.33 -12.54
C VAL A 258 7.43 6.27 -11.41
N THR A 259 7.99 6.14 -10.20
CA THR A 259 7.70 7.10 -9.11
C THR A 259 8.11 8.52 -9.49
N ARG A 260 9.28 8.71 -10.09
CA ARG A 260 9.72 10.03 -10.57
C ARG A 260 8.81 10.59 -11.65
N ALA A 261 8.26 9.75 -12.51
CA ALA A 261 7.26 10.17 -13.49
C ALA A 261 5.99 10.70 -12.80
N GLY A 262 5.51 10.02 -11.75
CA GLY A 262 4.36 10.48 -10.95
C GLY A 262 4.62 11.82 -10.24
N LEU A 263 5.79 11.99 -9.64
CA LEU A 263 6.21 13.27 -9.05
C LEU A 263 6.19 14.39 -10.09
N ARG A 264 6.76 14.14 -11.27
CA ARG A 264 6.80 15.12 -12.36
C ARG A 264 5.40 15.49 -12.86
N LEU A 265 4.47 14.53 -12.95
CA LEU A 265 3.07 14.82 -13.28
C LEU A 265 2.43 15.72 -12.23
N SER A 266 2.61 15.43 -10.94
CA SER A 266 2.06 16.25 -9.86
C SER A 266 2.61 17.70 -9.88
N GLU A 267 3.89 17.87 -10.18
CA GLU A 267 4.50 19.19 -10.38
C GLU A 267 3.87 19.94 -11.57
N MET A 268 3.64 19.25 -12.68
CA MET A 268 3.02 19.83 -13.88
C MET A 268 1.55 20.21 -13.65
N GLU A 269 0.80 19.38 -12.93
CA GLU A 269 -0.61 19.63 -12.56
C GLU A 269 -0.76 20.77 -11.54
N SER A 270 0.26 21.00 -10.72
CA SER A 270 0.32 22.13 -9.80
C SER A 270 0.64 23.47 -10.49
N ASN A 271 1.06 23.44 -11.76
CA ASN A 271 1.34 24.65 -12.52
C ASN A 271 0.05 25.22 -13.14
N GLU A 272 -0.35 26.41 -12.68
CA GLU A 272 -1.58 27.09 -13.14
C GLU A 272 -1.45 27.72 -14.55
N ALA A 273 -0.26 27.72 -15.14
CA ALA A 273 -0.04 28.30 -16.47
C ALA A 273 -0.60 27.41 -17.60
N PRO A 274 -1.06 27.99 -18.74
CA PRO A 274 -1.43 27.20 -19.91
C PRO A 274 -0.25 26.37 -20.42
N TRP A 275 -0.46 25.07 -20.60
CA TRP A 275 0.58 24.15 -21.04
C TRP A 275 0.97 24.38 -22.50
N THR A 276 2.26 24.31 -22.77
CA THR A 276 2.82 24.28 -24.12
C THR A 276 2.58 22.92 -24.79
N PRO A 277 2.61 22.83 -26.13
CA PRO A 277 2.50 21.54 -26.82
C PRO A 277 3.57 20.50 -26.41
N ALA A 278 4.76 20.97 -26.02
CA ALA A 278 5.82 20.09 -25.53
C ALA A 278 5.49 19.51 -24.15
N GLU A 279 4.89 20.30 -23.26
CA GLU A 279 4.43 19.86 -21.95
C GLU A 279 3.25 18.89 -22.07
N ILE A 280 2.33 19.10 -23.01
CA ILE A 280 1.25 18.13 -23.29
C ILE A 280 1.84 16.76 -23.71
N ALA A 281 2.80 16.76 -24.65
CA ALA A 281 3.47 15.52 -25.08
C ALA A 281 4.37 14.89 -24.00
N GLU A 282 4.87 15.68 -23.04
CA GLU A 282 5.53 15.17 -21.84
C GLU A 282 4.51 14.52 -20.89
N TYR A 283 3.39 15.20 -20.63
CA TYR A 283 2.30 14.71 -19.79
C TYR A 283 1.77 13.36 -20.26
N ASP A 284 1.42 13.23 -21.54
CA ASP A 284 0.89 11.98 -22.11
C ASP A 284 1.88 10.82 -21.89
N ARG A 285 3.17 11.06 -22.15
CA ARG A 285 4.23 10.05 -21.98
C ARG A 285 4.42 9.65 -20.52
N LEU A 286 4.35 10.61 -19.59
CA LEU A 286 4.50 10.35 -18.16
C LEU A 286 3.26 9.64 -17.61
N SER A 287 2.06 10.02 -18.07
CA SER A 287 0.79 9.36 -17.73
C SER A 287 0.80 7.90 -18.17
N ASP A 288 1.28 7.61 -19.39
CA ASP A 288 1.49 6.25 -19.88
C ASP A 288 2.50 5.45 -19.02
N GLN A 289 3.52 6.11 -18.46
CA GLN A 289 4.47 5.45 -17.55
C GLN A 289 3.84 5.15 -16.20
N VAL A 290 3.07 6.09 -15.64
CA VAL A 290 2.42 5.96 -14.33
C VAL A 290 1.27 4.96 -14.38
N SER A 291 0.52 4.88 -15.48
CA SER A 291 -0.53 3.86 -15.66
C SER A 291 0.01 2.43 -15.56
N ARG A 292 1.31 2.23 -15.83
CA ARG A 292 2.00 0.93 -15.73
C ARG A 292 2.59 0.63 -14.35
N VAL A 293 2.42 1.53 -13.37
CA VAL A 293 3.05 1.39 -12.03
C VAL A 293 2.73 0.05 -11.38
N THR A 294 1.48 -0.39 -11.43
CA THR A 294 1.05 -1.66 -10.83
C THR A 294 1.75 -2.86 -11.46
N THR A 295 1.93 -2.85 -12.78
CA THR A 295 2.66 -3.91 -13.49
C THR A 295 4.14 -3.91 -13.12
N VAL A 296 4.77 -2.74 -13.07
CA VAL A 296 6.20 -2.59 -12.70
C VAL A 296 6.44 -3.06 -11.26
N LEU A 297 5.52 -2.76 -10.33
CA LEU A 297 5.58 -3.26 -8.96
C LEU A 297 5.42 -4.78 -8.89
N ALA A 298 4.51 -5.35 -9.67
CA ALA A 298 4.34 -6.81 -9.73
C ALA A 298 5.59 -7.51 -10.29
N GLU A 299 6.23 -6.94 -11.31
CA GLU A 299 7.51 -7.41 -11.85
C GLU A 299 8.63 -7.33 -10.81
N TYR A 300 8.68 -6.23 -10.05
CA TYR A 300 9.62 -6.06 -8.95
C TYR A 300 9.42 -7.12 -7.86
N ALA A 301 8.19 -7.28 -7.35
CA ALA A 301 7.88 -8.27 -6.32
C ALA A 301 8.19 -9.70 -6.78
N ARG A 302 7.92 -10.02 -8.06
CA ARG A 302 8.29 -11.30 -8.66
C ARG A 302 9.80 -11.48 -8.69
N THR A 303 10.54 -10.48 -9.15
CA THR A 303 12.01 -10.53 -9.23
C THR A 303 12.63 -10.77 -7.85
N VAL A 304 12.10 -10.11 -6.82
CA VAL A 304 12.52 -10.35 -5.43
C VAL A 304 12.18 -11.78 -5.00
N THR A 305 10.93 -12.21 -5.21
CA THR A 305 10.46 -13.55 -4.82
C THR A 305 11.32 -14.66 -5.46
N ASP A 306 11.61 -14.56 -6.75
CA ASP A 306 12.39 -15.55 -7.51
C ASP A 306 13.87 -15.55 -7.09
N ALA A 307 14.39 -14.43 -6.59
CA ALA A 307 15.77 -14.30 -6.13
C ALA A 307 16.02 -14.90 -4.74
N LEU A 308 15.00 -15.00 -3.88
CA LEU A 308 15.17 -15.43 -2.49
C LEU A 308 15.83 -16.80 -2.33
N PRO A 309 15.48 -17.85 -3.09
CA PRO A 309 16.13 -19.15 -2.98
C PRO A 309 17.63 -19.11 -3.34
N GLU A 310 17.99 -18.38 -4.41
CA GLU A 310 19.39 -18.19 -4.83
C GLU A 310 20.20 -17.44 -3.76
N MET A 311 19.59 -16.41 -3.14
CA MET A 311 20.23 -15.67 -2.05
C MET A 311 20.48 -16.53 -0.82
N ARG A 312 19.51 -17.35 -0.41
CA ARG A 312 19.67 -18.28 0.72
C ARG A 312 20.76 -19.31 0.46
N ALA A 313 20.82 -19.85 -0.75
CA ALA A 313 21.85 -20.81 -1.15
C ALA A 313 23.27 -20.21 -1.13
N ALA A 314 23.41 -18.91 -1.40
CA ALA A 314 24.70 -18.21 -1.34
C ALA A 314 25.16 -17.90 0.10
N LEU A 315 24.24 -17.92 1.07
CA LEU A 315 24.49 -17.66 2.48
C LEU A 315 24.81 -18.94 3.28
N THR A 316 24.69 -20.12 2.66
CA THR A 316 24.96 -21.44 3.27
C THR A 316 26.36 -21.93 2.95
#